data_AF-A0A4Q3FB60-F1
#
_entry.id   AF-A0A4Q3FB60-F1
#
_cell.length_a   1.000
_cell.length_b   1.000
_cell.length_c   1.000
_cell.angle_alpha   90.00
_cell.angle_beta   90.00
_cell.angle_gamma   90.00
#
_symmetry.space_group_name_H-M   'P 1'
#
loop_
_entity.id
_entity.type
_entity.pdbx_description
1 polymer ?
#
loop_
_entity_poly.entity_id
_entity_poly.type
_entity_poly.pdbx_seq_one_letter_code
_entity_poly.pdbx_strand_id
1 'polypeptide(L)'
;NSIKEQAENVMIVDLVRNDLTKSAVPGTVKVEELFGIYSFKQVHQMISTITATLNEDIDPVDAIKNTFPPGSMTGAPKLKAMQLAEQFEVSKRSIYAGSAGYFSPDGDFDFNVIIRTILYNQTQKYLSFQVGSAITFQSEAAAEYAECLLKASAMLRVVS
;
A
#
# COMPACT_ATOMS: atom_id res chain seq x y z
N ASN A 1 10.79 -10.43 14.80
CA ASN A 1 11.91 -9.46 14.72
C ASN A 1 12.84 -9.83 13.57
N SER A 2 12.35 -9.74 12.33
CA SER A 2 13.17 -9.95 11.14
C SER A 2 13.78 -8.60 10.74
N ILE A 3 15.11 -8.57 10.56
CA ILE A 3 15.84 -7.37 10.13
C ILE A 3 15.36 -6.93 8.73
N LYS A 4 15.06 -7.88 7.85
CA LYS A 4 14.50 -7.63 6.51
C LYS A 4 13.19 -6.86 6.59
N GLU A 5 12.22 -7.37 7.35
CA GLU A 5 10.88 -6.77 7.49
C GLU A 5 10.95 -5.36 8.10
N GLN A 6 11.84 -5.15 9.07
CA GLN A 6 12.05 -3.83 9.65
C GLN A 6 12.68 -2.86 8.64
N ALA A 7 13.66 -3.31 7.87
CA ALA A 7 14.30 -2.49 6.84
C ALA A 7 13.29 -2.08 5.75
N GLU A 8 12.44 -3.01 5.31
CA GLU A 8 11.35 -2.74 4.36
C GLU A 8 10.36 -1.74 4.93
N ASN A 9 9.92 -1.93 6.17
CA ASN A 9 8.97 -1.04 6.81
C ASN A 9 9.53 0.39 6.95
N VAL A 10 10.80 0.55 7.38
CA VAL A 10 11.45 1.87 7.47
C VAL A 10 11.50 2.56 6.12
N MET A 11 11.88 1.84 5.07
CA MET A 11 11.94 2.39 3.72
C MET A 11 10.57 2.93 3.28
N ILE A 12 9.49 2.21 3.56
CA ILE A 12 8.12 2.66 3.25
C ILE A 12 7.68 3.81 4.14
N VAL A 13 8.02 3.80 5.43
CA VAL A 13 7.76 4.91 6.35
C VAL A 13 8.39 6.20 5.82
N ASP A 14 9.66 6.16 5.42
CA ASP A 14 10.35 7.34 4.90
C ASP A 14 9.76 7.80 3.56
N LEU A 15 9.34 6.88 2.68
CA LEU A 15 8.63 7.23 1.46
C LEU A 15 7.31 7.96 1.75
N VAL A 16 6.51 7.44 2.70
CA VAL A 16 5.21 8.04 3.07
C VAL A 16 5.41 9.39 3.76
N ARG A 17 6.43 9.54 4.61
CA ARG A 17 6.80 10.85 5.19
C ARG A 17 7.13 11.87 4.10
N ASN A 18 7.89 11.48 3.09
CA ASN A 18 8.20 12.34 1.95
C ASN A 18 6.94 12.73 1.16
N ASP A 19 6.00 11.80 0.97
CA ASP A 19 4.73 12.10 0.30
C ASP A 19 3.87 13.07 1.09
N LEU A 20 3.72 12.87 2.41
CA LEU A 20 2.97 13.77 3.28
C LEU A 20 3.57 15.17 3.34
N THR A 21 4.90 15.29 3.25
CA THR A 21 5.59 16.60 3.28
C THR A 21 5.15 17.53 2.15
N LYS A 22 4.67 16.99 1.02
CA LYS A 22 4.17 17.79 -0.12
C LYS A 22 2.90 18.59 0.23
N SER A 23 2.15 18.14 1.22
CA SER A 23 0.86 18.73 1.60
C SER A 23 0.77 19.17 3.07
N ALA A 24 1.76 18.81 3.89
CA ALA A 24 1.76 19.11 5.31
C ALA A 24 2.31 20.51 5.63
N VAL A 25 1.88 21.08 6.75
CA VAL A 25 2.54 22.21 7.40
C VAL A 25 3.99 21.81 7.73
N PRO A 26 5.01 22.63 7.39
CA PRO A 26 6.42 22.30 7.65
C PRO A 26 6.67 21.93 9.11
N GLY A 27 7.38 20.82 9.34
CA GLY A 27 7.72 20.34 10.68
C GLY A 27 6.64 19.52 11.39
N THR A 28 5.46 19.32 10.78
CA THR A 28 4.37 18.55 11.43
C THR A 28 4.34 17.07 11.09
N VAL A 29 5.07 16.63 10.05
CA VAL A 29 5.16 15.21 9.68
C VAL A 29 5.94 14.44 10.74
N LYS A 30 5.28 13.53 11.44
CA LYS A 30 5.86 12.70 12.51
C LYS A 30 5.45 11.24 12.39
N VAL A 31 6.33 10.35 12.83
CA VAL A 31 6.03 8.93 13.00
C VAL A 31 5.48 8.77 14.41
N GLU A 32 4.17 8.55 14.52
CA GLU A 32 3.47 8.39 15.81
C GLU A 32 3.76 7.01 16.42
N GLU A 33 3.82 5.98 15.58
CA GLU A 33 4.15 4.62 15.97
C GLU A 33 5.02 3.98 14.89
N LEU A 34 6.09 3.30 15.30
CA LEU A 34 6.98 2.57 14.40
C LEU A 34 7.05 1.09 14.84
N PHE A 35 6.76 0.19 13.90
CA PHE A 35 6.77 -1.26 14.10
C PHE A 35 5.77 -1.81 15.14
N GLY A 36 4.61 -1.18 15.30
CA GLY A 36 3.53 -1.69 16.14
C GLY A 36 3.09 -3.07 15.66
N ILE A 37 3.09 -4.08 16.54
CA ILE A 37 2.68 -5.44 16.19
C ILE A 37 1.23 -5.66 16.63
N TYR A 38 0.35 -5.84 15.66
CA TYR A 38 -1.07 -6.02 15.86
C TYR A 38 -1.50 -7.43 15.45
N SER A 39 -2.29 -8.08 16.31
CA SER A 39 -2.74 -9.46 16.08
C SER A 39 -4.16 -9.47 15.56
N PHE A 40 -4.35 -10.02 14.36
CA PHE A 40 -5.66 -10.25 13.77
C PHE A 40 -5.98 -11.74 13.73
N LYS A 41 -7.23 -12.11 13.43
CA LYS A 41 -7.70 -13.51 13.46
C LYS A 41 -6.84 -14.50 12.64
N GLN A 42 -6.16 -14.03 11.60
CA GLN A 42 -5.44 -14.89 10.65
C GLN A 42 -3.95 -14.59 10.53
N VAL A 43 -3.51 -13.40 10.94
CA VAL A 43 -2.13 -12.90 10.75
C VAL A 43 -1.76 -11.90 11.82
N HIS A 44 -0.48 -11.85 12.18
CA HIS A 44 0.12 -10.71 12.87
C HIS A 44 0.63 -9.72 11.83
N GLN A 45 0.44 -8.42 12.06
CA GLN A 45 0.89 -7.36 11.16
C GLN A 45 1.78 -6.38 11.89
N MET A 46 2.84 -5.94 11.20
CA MET A 46 3.66 -4.81 11.61
C MET A 46 3.10 -3.55 10.96
N ILE A 47 2.65 -2.61 11.79
CA ILE A 47 1.98 -1.37 11.39
C ILE A 47 2.81 -0.19 11.91
N SER A 48 3.00 0.81 11.05
CA SER A 48 3.64 2.07 11.41
C SER A 48 2.71 3.21 11.04
N THR A 49 2.52 4.14 11.96
CA THR A 49 1.56 5.24 11.85
C THR A 49 2.32 6.55 11.64
N ILE A 50 2.04 7.21 10.53
CA ILE A 50 2.61 8.53 10.19
C ILE A 50 1.47 9.54 10.19
N THR A 51 1.69 10.68 10.85
CA THR A 51 0.70 11.77 10.95
C THR A 51 1.32 13.09 10.51
N ALA A 52 0.48 14.00 10.05
CA ALA A 52 0.87 15.36 9.67
C ALA A 52 -0.35 16.30 9.79
N THR A 53 -0.09 17.60 9.93
CA THR A 53 -1.15 18.62 9.84
C THR A 53 -1.24 19.07 8.39
N LEU A 54 -2.41 18.93 7.76
CA LEU A 54 -2.67 19.43 6.41
C LEU A 54 -2.46 20.94 6.36
N ASN A 55 -1.76 21.43 5.35
CA ASN A 55 -1.66 22.87 5.10
C ASN A 55 -3.03 23.42 4.66
N GLU A 56 -3.47 24.50 5.30
CA GLU A 56 -4.77 25.15 5.04
C GLU A 56 -4.92 25.65 3.59
N ASP A 57 -3.81 25.90 2.90
CA ASP A 57 -3.79 26.33 1.49
C ASP A 57 -3.97 25.17 0.49
N ILE A 58 -4.04 23.92 0.96
CA ILE A 58 -4.06 22.73 0.11
C ILE A 58 -5.41 22.01 0.24
N ASP A 59 -6.06 21.78 -0.90
CA ASP A 59 -7.29 21.00 -0.96
C ASP A 59 -7.03 19.55 -0.49
N PRO A 60 -7.89 18.96 0.37
CA PRO A 60 -7.77 17.57 0.81
C PRO A 60 -7.63 16.56 -0.34
N VAL A 61 -8.28 16.81 -1.47
CA VAL A 61 -8.19 15.96 -2.67
C VAL A 61 -6.78 16.02 -3.26
N ASP A 62 -6.11 17.16 -3.25
CA ASP A 62 -4.74 17.30 -3.72
C ASP A 62 -3.74 16.63 -2.76
N ALA A 63 -4.02 16.65 -1.45
CA ALA A 63 -3.25 15.86 -0.48
C ALA A 63 -3.33 14.34 -0.76
N ILE A 64 -4.52 13.84 -1.09
CA ILE A 64 -4.70 12.45 -1.52
C ILE A 64 -3.94 12.17 -2.81
N LYS A 65 -4.04 13.04 -3.83
CA LYS A 65 -3.28 12.88 -5.08
C LYS A 65 -1.77 12.84 -4.87
N ASN A 66 -1.24 13.65 -3.95
CA ASN A 66 0.19 13.73 -3.66
C ASN A 66 0.74 12.47 -2.97
N THR A 67 -0.12 11.73 -2.26
CA THR A 67 0.20 10.47 -1.60
C THR A 67 -0.10 9.23 -2.45
N PHE A 68 -0.93 9.39 -3.48
CA PHE A 68 -1.30 8.32 -4.40
C PHE A 68 -0.25 8.07 -5.50
N PRO A 69 -0.06 6.81 -5.96
CA PRO A 69 -0.54 5.57 -5.36
C PRO A 69 0.19 5.25 -4.03
N PRO A 70 -0.40 4.40 -3.17
CA PRO A 70 0.15 4.07 -1.86
C PRO A 70 1.63 3.64 -1.93
N GLY A 71 2.47 4.24 -1.08
CA GLY A 71 3.90 3.94 -1.03
C GLY A 71 4.21 2.46 -0.80
N SER A 72 3.42 1.81 0.06
CA SER A 72 3.51 0.38 0.37
C SER A 72 3.26 -0.56 -0.81
N MET A 73 2.63 -0.08 -1.89
CA MET A 73 2.30 -0.87 -3.08
C MET A 73 3.15 -0.50 -4.30
N THR A 74 4.11 0.41 -4.14
CA THR A 74 5.02 0.83 -5.21
C THR A 74 6.45 0.40 -4.91
N GLY A 75 7.14 1.16 -4.06
CA GLY A 75 8.56 0.98 -3.73
C GLY A 75 9.30 2.31 -3.72
N ALA A 76 10.57 2.30 -3.30
CA ALA A 76 11.41 3.49 -3.25
C ALA A 76 12.62 3.33 -4.19
N PRO A 77 12.93 4.31 -5.08
CA PRO A 77 12.17 5.53 -5.39
C PRO A 77 10.85 5.27 -6.14
N LYS A 78 9.75 5.93 -5.72
CA LYS A 78 8.37 5.65 -6.19
C LYS A 78 8.21 5.64 -7.71
N LEU A 79 8.65 6.70 -8.39
CA LEU A 79 8.50 6.80 -9.85
C LEU A 79 9.21 5.66 -10.59
N LYS A 80 10.43 5.31 -10.15
CA LYS A 80 11.20 4.24 -10.78
C LYS A 80 10.59 2.87 -10.48
N ALA A 81 10.13 2.63 -9.26
CA ALA A 81 9.43 1.41 -8.89
C ALA A 81 8.16 1.21 -9.74
N MET A 82 7.37 2.27 -9.94
CA MET A 82 6.20 2.23 -10.82
C MET A 82 6.54 1.92 -12.28
N GLN A 83 7.62 2.50 -12.82
CA GLN A 83 8.10 2.20 -14.18
C GLN A 83 8.54 0.75 -14.34
N LEU A 84 9.22 0.20 -13.32
CA LEU A 84 9.64 -1.21 -13.34
C LEU A 84 8.44 -2.14 -13.21
N ALA A 85 7.46 -1.83 -12.34
CA ALA A 85 6.23 -2.59 -12.25
C ALA A 85 5.49 -2.63 -13.60
N GLU A 86 5.35 -1.48 -14.25
CA GLU A 86 4.77 -1.38 -15.59
C GLU A 86 5.54 -2.18 -16.65
N GLN A 87 6.87 -2.26 -16.53
CA GLN A 87 7.73 -3.02 -17.46
C GLN A 87 7.64 -4.53 -17.24
N PHE A 88 7.58 -4.99 -15.99
CA PHE A 88 7.75 -6.41 -15.65
C PHE A 88 6.43 -7.13 -15.33
N GLU A 89 5.37 -6.42 -14.97
CA GLU A 89 4.07 -7.05 -14.74
C GLU A 89 3.38 -7.39 -16.06
N VAL A 90 2.82 -8.60 -16.12
CA VAL A 90 2.17 -9.14 -17.32
C VAL A 90 0.79 -8.51 -17.60
N SER A 91 0.29 -7.68 -16.69
CA SER A 91 -1.04 -7.07 -16.79
C SER A 91 -1.09 -5.73 -16.07
N LYS A 92 -1.97 -4.83 -16.52
CA LYS A 92 -2.30 -3.62 -15.79
C LYS A 92 -2.93 -3.96 -14.45
N ARG A 93 -2.57 -3.20 -13.40
CA ARG A 93 -3.14 -3.38 -12.05
C ARG A 93 -4.62 -3.01 -11.94
N SER A 94 -5.17 -2.23 -12.88
CA SER A 94 -6.54 -1.72 -12.79
C SER A 94 -6.76 -1.04 -11.43
N ILE A 95 -7.72 -1.48 -10.62
CA ILE A 95 -7.93 -0.93 -9.27
C ILE A 95 -7.08 -1.61 -8.18
N TYR A 96 -6.37 -2.71 -8.47
CA TYR A 96 -5.42 -3.29 -7.52
C TYR A 96 -4.29 -2.31 -7.21
N ALA A 97 -3.86 -2.25 -5.95
CA ALA A 97 -2.96 -1.22 -5.43
C ALA A 97 -3.50 0.22 -5.56
N GLY A 98 -4.77 0.38 -5.92
CA GLY A 98 -5.51 1.64 -5.84
C GLY A 98 -6.08 1.87 -4.45
N SER A 99 -7.12 2.69 -4.38
CA SER A 99 -7.79 3.06 -3.13
C SER A 99 -9.29 3.22 -3.34
N ALA A 100 -10.07 2.83 -2.32
CA ALA A 100 -11.49 3.12 -2.19
C ALA A 100 -11.75 3.72 -0.82
N GLY A 101 -12.66 4.69 -0.75
CA GLY A 101 -12.90 5.46 0.45
C GLY A 101 -14.10 6.38 0.32
N TYR A 102 -14.24 7.30 1.27
CA TYR A 102 -15.33 8.26 1.30
C TYR A 102 -14.88 9.62 1.85
N PHE A 103 -15.68 10.64 1.57
CA PHE A 103 -15.68 11.93 2.27
C PHE A 103 -16.97 12.03 3.08
N SER A 104 -16.86 12.43 4.34
CA SER A 104 -18.01 12.75 5.18
C SER A 104 -18.53 14.17 4.84
N PRO A 105 -19.79 14.48 5.18
CA PRO A 105 -20.32 15.85 5.05
C PRO A 105 -19.54 16.89 5.87
N ASP A 106 -18.87 16.45 6.93
CA ASP A 106 -18.06 17.30 7.81
C ASP A 106 -16.64 17.54 7.26
N GLY A 107 -16.29 16.93 6.12
CA GLY A 107 -15.01 17.11 5.43
C GLY A 107 -13.93 16.07 5.77
N ASP A 108 -14.19 15.18 6.73
CA ASP A 108 -13.30 14.06 7.04
C ASP A 108 -13.30 13.03 5.90
N PHE A 109 -12.21 12.27 5.78
CA PHE A 109 -12.12 11.21 4.80
C PHE A 109 -11.32 10.01 5.32
N ASP A 110 -11.64 8.84 4.77
CA ASP A 110 -10.87 7.62 4.99
C ASP A 110 -10.81 6.80 3.70
N PHE A 111 -9.61 6.33 3.39
CA PHE A 111 -9.25 5.68 2.13
C PHE A 111 -8.37 4.47 2.42
N ASN A 112 -8.78 3.32 1.90
CA ASN A 112 -8.03 2.08 2.06
C ASN A 112 -6.94 1.92 0.98
N VAL A 113 -6.25 0.79 1.01
CA VAL A 113 -5.50 0.27 -0.12
C VAL A 113 -6.23 -0.96 -0.65
N ILE A 114 -6.51 -0.99 -1.96
CA ILE A 114 -7.20 -2.12 -2.60
C ILE A 114 -6.21 -3.27 -2.79
N ILE A 115 -6.13 -4.11 -1.77
CA ILE A 115 -5.42 -5.39 -1.73
C ILE A 115 -6.35 -6.47 -1.20
N ARG A 116 -5.99 -7.75 -1.39
CA ARG A 116 -6.81 -8.89 -0.94
C ARG A 116 -8.29 -8.79 -1.36
N THR A 117 -8.51 -8.32 -2.59
CA THR A 117 -9.83 -8.03 -3.15
C THR A 117 -10.01 -8.82 -4.45
N ILE A 118 -11.18 -9.41 -4.63
CA ILE A 118 -11.58 -10.10 -5.86
C ILE A 118 -12.38 -9.12 -6.71
N LEU A 119 -11.96 -8.97 -7.96
CA LEU A 119 -12.60 -8.13 -8.96
C LEU A 119 -13.45 -9.01 -9.87
N TYR A 120 -14.74 -8.66 -10.00
CA TYR A 120 -15.65 -9.33 -10.91
C TYR A 120 -16.12 -8.39 -12.00
N ASN A 121 -15.83 -8.75 -13.25
CA ASN A 121 -16.40 -8.10 -14.42
C ASN A 121 -17.66 -8.87 -14.86
N GLN A 122 -18.84 -8.31 -14.55
CA GLN A 122 -20.13 -8.93 -14.87
C GLN A 122 -20.38 -9.11 -16.37
N THR A 123 -19.89 -8.18 -17.20
CA THR A 123 -20.07 -8.20 -18.66
C THR A 123 -19.22 -9.31 -19.29
N GLN A 124 -17.97 -9.42 -18.86
CA GLN A 124 -17.02 -10.43 -19.38
C GLN A 124 -17.11 -11.77 -18.66
N LYS A 125 -17.90 -11.88 -17.57
CA LYS A 125 -17.96 -13.05 -16.68
C LYS A 125 -16.58 -13.47 -16.19
N TYR A 126 -15.75 -12.49 -15.86
CA TYR A 126 -14.35 -12.68 -15.51
C TYR A 126 -14.08 -12.28 -14.06
N LEU A 127 -13.45 -13.19 -13.31
CA LEU A 127 -12.97 -12.95 -11.95
C LEU A 127 -11.45 -12.83 -11.97
N SER A 128 -10.92 -11.84 -11.27
CA SER A 128 -9.48 -11.70 -11.07
C SER A 128 -9.16 -11.20 -9.69
N PHE A 129 -7.96 -11.50 -9.22
CA PHE A 129 -7.34 -10.89 -8.07
C PHE A 129 -5.84 -10.86 -8.31
N GLN A 130 -5.14 -9.96 -7.64
CA GLN A 130 -3.69 -9.84 -7.73
C GLN A 130 -3.09 -9.93 -6.33
N VAL A 131 -1.86 -10.43 -6.27
CA VAL A 131 -1.05 -10.54 -5.07
C VAL A 131 0.37 -10.11 -5.42
N GLY A 132 1.10 -9.64 -4.41
CA GLY A 132 2.50 -9.25 -4.57
C GLY A 132 3.25 -9.35 -3.25
N SER A 133 4.56 -9.19 -3.33
CA SER A 133 5.48 -9.12 -2.19
C SER A 133 6.50 -8.00 -2.40
N ALA A 134 7.22 -7.65 -1.34
CA ALA A 134 8.25 -6.61 -1.40
C ALA A 134 9.56 -7.21 -1.88
N ILE A 135 10.05 -6.74 -3.03
CA ILE A 135 11.34 -7.18 -3.57
C ILE A 135 12.43 -6.22 -3.12
N THR A 136 13.35 -6.71 -2.30
CA THR A 136 14.55 -5.99 -1.88
C THR A 136 15.81 -6.72 -2.34
N PHE A 137 16.99 -6.11 -2.13
CA PHE A 137 18.26 -6.74 -2.44
C PHE A 137 18.48 -8.07 -1.70
N GLN A 138 17.84 -8.23 -0.53
CA GLN A 138 17.94 -9.43 0.30
C GLN A 138 16.83 -10.45 0.02
N SER A 139 15.94 -10.18 -0.94
CA SER A 139 14.85 -11.10 -1.29
C SER A 139 15.35 -12.34 -2.01
N GLU A 140 14.83 -13.51 -1.62
CA GLU A 140 15.00 -14.75 -2.37
C GLU A 140 13.76 -15.05 -3.20
N ALA A 141 13.92 -15.22 -4.51
CA ALA A 141 12.80 -15.37 -5.45
C ALA A 141 11.80 -16.47 -5.05
N ALA A 142 12.29 -17.62 -4.56
CA ALA A 142 11.44 -18.72 -4.11
C ALA A 142 10.60 -18.35 -2.87
N ALA A 143 11.17 -17.60 -1.93
CA ALA A 143 10.46 -17.15 -0.74
C ALA A 143 9.38 -16.11 -1.07
N GLU A 144 9.71 -15.15 -1.93
CA GLU A 144 8.77 -14.12 -2.40
C GLU A 144 7.59 -14.72 -3.17
N TYR A 145 7.85 -15.73 -4.00
CA TYR A 145 6.81 -16.47 -4.70
C TYR A 145 5.92 -17.25 -3.73
N ALA A 146 6.51 -17.92 -2.73
CA ALA A 146 5.75 -18.62 -1.69
C ALA A 146 4.86 -17.67 -0.88
N GLU A 147 5.33 -16.45 -0.58
CA GLU A 147 4.55 -15.41 0.07
C GLU A 147 3.36 -14.96 -0.79
N CYS A 148 3.57 -14.76 -2.09
CA CYS A 148 2.49 -14.48 -3.03
C CYS A 148 1.42 -15.58 -3.02
N LEU A 149 1.83 -16.85 -3.08
CA LEU A 149 0.92 -18.00 -3.02
C LEU A 149 0.15 -18.05 -1.68
N LEU A 150 0.82 -17.74 -0.56
CA LEU A 150 0.18 -17.68 0.75
C LEU A 150 -0.91 -16.60 0.79
N LYS A 151 -0.63 -15.40 0.27
CA LYS A 151 -1.62 -14.31 0.15
C LYS A 151 -2.77 -14.70 -0.78
N ALA A 152 -2.49 -15.40 -1.88
CA ALA A 152 -3.48 -15.87 -2.85
C ALA A 152 -4.40 -16.95 -2.27
N SER A 153 -3.89 -17.84 -1.42
CA SER A 153 -4.64 -18.96 -0.84
C SER A 153 -5.92 -18.54 -0.11
N ALA A 154 -5.91 -17.36 0.52
CA ALA A 154 -7.09 -16.81 1.19
C ALA A 154 -8.20 -16.46 0.19
N MET A 155 -7.85 -15.89 -0.97
CA MET A 155 -8.81 -15.55 -2.01
C MET A 155 -9.29 -16.80 -2.73
N LEU A 156 -8.36 -17.72 -3.06
CA LEU A 156 -8.66 -18.97 -3.75
C LEU A 156 -9.69 -19.82 -3.00
N ARG A 157 -9.58 -19.93 -1.66
CA ARG A 157 -10.56 -20.66 -0.83
C ARG A 157 -11.99 -20.13 -0.89
N VAL A 158 -12.18 -18.86 -1.26
CA VAL A 158 -13.51 -18.23 -1.34
C VAL A 158 -14.15 -18.47 -2.71
N VAL A 159 -13.33 -18.59 -3.76
CA VAL A 159 -13.80 -18.72 -5.16
C VAL A 159 -13.75 -20.15 -5.70
N SER A 160 -13.09 -21.06 -4.98
CA SER A 160 -13.08 -22.51 -5.24
C SER A 160 -14.32 -23.19 -4.66
#